data_AF-H6RQX6-F1
#
_entry.id   AF-H6RQX6-F1
#
_cell.length_a   1.000
_cell.length_b   1.000
_cell.length_c   1.000
_cell.angle_alpha   90.00
_cell.angle_beta   90.00
_cell.angle_gamma   90.00
#
_symmetry.space_group_name_H-M   'P 1'
#
loop_
_entity.id
_entity.type
_entity.pdbx_description
1 polymer ?
#
loop_
_entity_poly.entity_id
_entity_poly.type
_entity_poly.pdbx_seq_one_letter_code
_entity_poly.pdbx_strand_id
1 'polypeptide(L)'
;MFMAITMGGVMGLVMLGWMLNMYKNMKANVAIVAASLLLLGFGVLLDRTQTTVQDTAWMRAMIPHHSMAITRSERSELSDVRVCQLAVEISEAQMREIDEMDWLIEDIAENGIADTVEEAEARPVPEFDASASRDCPPSD
;
A
#
# COMPACT_ATOMS: atom_id res chain seq x y z
N MET A 1 -7.75 -8.93 4.45
CA MET A 1 -9.11 -9.51 4.38
C MET A 1 -9.20 -10.62 3.34
N PHE A 2 -8.71 -10.43 2.11
CA PHE A 2 -8.68 -11.46 1.06
C PHE A 2 -7.84 -12.71 1.46
N MET A 3 -6.67 -12.50 2.07
CA MET A 3 -5.87 -13.59 2.65
C MET A 3 -6.62 -14.41 3.73
N ALA A 4 -7.53 -13.79 4.49
CA ALA A 4 -8.31 -14.53 5.48
C ALA A 4 -9.36 -15.43 4.81
N ILE A 5 -9.89 -15.03 3.66
CA ILE A 5 -10.83 -15.81 2.85
C ILE A 5 -10.12 -17.03 2.23
N THR A 6 -8.93 -16.82 1.65
CA THR A 6 -8.12 -17.91 1.09
C THR A 6 -7.66 -18.89 2.18
N MET A 7 -7.16 -18.39 3.32
CA MET A 7 -6.77 -19.23 4.45
C MET A 7 -7.96 -20.00 5.03
N GLY A 8 -9.14 -19.38 5.18
CA GLY A 8 -10.35 -20.06 5.64
C GLY A 8 -10.75 -21.22 4.74
N GLY A 9 -10.69 -21.03 3.41
CA GLY A 9 -10.93 -22.10 2.43
C GLY A 9 -9.92 -23.25 2.53
N VAL A 10 -8.62 -22.94 2.63
CA VAL A 10 -7.56 -23.96 2.79
C VAL A 10 -7.72 -24.73 4.11
N MET A 11 -7.92 -24.02 5.22
CA MET A 11 -8.08 -24.63 6.53
C MET A 11 -9.31 -25.53 6.59
N GLY A 12 -10.43 -25.12 6.00
CA GLY A 12 -11.64 -25.94 5.91
C GLY A 12 -11.40 -27.29 5.23
N LEU A 13 -10.64 -27.31 4.13
CA LEU A 13 -10.27 -28.54 3.42
C LEU A 13 -9.34 -29.43 4.26
N VAL A 14 -8.32 -28.84 4.90
CA VAL A 14 -7.35 -29.58 5.73
C VAL A 14 -8.03 -30.18 6.95
N MET A 15 -8.85 -29.40 7.67
CA MET A 15 -9.56 -29.86 8.87
C MET A 15 -10.55 -30.98 8.52
N LEU A 16 -11.33 -30.83 7.44
CA LEU A 16 -12.23 -31.87 7.00
C LEU A 16 -11.46 -33.13 6.59
N GLY A 17 -10.34 -32.99 5.87
CA GLY A 17 -9.46 -34.08 5.46
C GLY A 17 -8.92 -34.91 6.64
N TRP A 18 -8.53 -34.26 7.74
CA TRP A 18 -8.09 -34.94 8.96
C TRP A 18 -9.26 -35.66 9.67
N MET A 19 -10.46 -35.08 9.64
CA MET A 19 -11.61 -35.51 10.45
C MET A 19 -12.64 -36.37 9.68
N LEU A 20 -12.29 -36.85 8.47
CA LEU A 20 -13.21 -37.57 7.58
C LEU A 20 -13.92 -38.76 8.25
N ASN A 21 -13.21 -39.49 9.11
CA ASN A 21 -13.76 -40.69 9.76
C ASN A 21 -14.80 -40.39 10.86
N MET A 22 -14.89 -39.12 11.30
CA MET A 22 -15.82 -38.67 12.33
C MET A 22 -17.14 -38.14 11.74
N TYR A 23 -17.12 -37.62 10.51
CA TYR A 23 -18.28 -37.02 9.86
C TYR A 23 -18.95 -37.98 8.86
N LYS A 24 -20.01 -38.65 9.30
CA LYS A 24 -20.68 -39.71 8.51
C LYS A 24 -21.65 -39.21 7.44
N ASN A 25 -22.02 -37.92 7.43
CA ASN A 25 -22.95 -37.37 6.45
C ASN A 25 -22.22 -36.92 5.19
N MET A 26 -22.26 -37.77 4.15
CA MET A 26 -21.61 -37.49 2.86
C MET A 26 -22.09 -36.19 2.21
N LYS A 27 -23.38 -35.85 2.29
CA LYS A 27 -23.92 -34.62 1.68
C LYS A 27 -23.37 -33.37 2.37
N ALA A 28 -23.27 -33.39 3.69
CA ALA A 28 -22.70 -32.29 4.46
C ALA A 28 -21.21 -32.11 4.17
N ASN A 29 -20.45 -33.20 4.07
CA ASN A 29 -19.03 -33.14 3.74
C ASN A 29 -18.79 -32.56 2.35
N VAL A 30 -19.57 -32.97 1.35
CA VAL A 30 -19.50 -32.41 -0.02
C VAL A 30 -19.83 -30.91 -0.02
N ALA A 31 -20.81 -30.47 0.76
CA ALA A 31 -21.14 -29.05 0.87
C ALA A 31 -19.99 -28.22 1.46
N ILE A 32 -19.30 -28.73 2.48
CA ILE A 32 -18.13 -28.07 3.08
C ILE A 32 -16.98 -27.98 2.08
N VAL A 33 -16.71 -29.04 1.32
CA VAL A 33 -15.67 -29.04 0.28
C VAL A 33 -15.99 -28.02 -0.81
N ALA A 34 -17.24 -28.00 -1.30
CA ALA A 34 -17.66 -27.05 -2.32
C ALA A 34 -17.54 -25.59 -1.85
N ALA A 35 -18.00 -25.29 -0.62
CA ALA A 35 -17.87 -23.96 -0.03
C ALA A 35 -16.39 -23.56 0.15
N SER A 36 -15.55 -24.48 0.61
CA SER A 36 -14.12 -24.23 0.82
C SER A 36 -13.38 -23.98 -0.50
N LEU A 37 -13.70 -24.75 -1.55
CA LEU A 37 -13.15 -24.55 -2.89
C LEU A 37 -13.63 -23.24 -3.53
N LEU A 38 -14.88 -22.85 -3.29
CA LEU A 38 -15.40 -21.55 -3.75
C LEU A 38 -14.68 -20.40 -3.06
N LEU A 39 -14.54 -20.43 -1.72
CA LEU A 39 -13.80 -19.41 -0.97
C LEU A 39 -12.33 -19.35 -1.41
N LEU A 40 -11.70 -20.50 -1.62
CA LEU A 40 -10.33 -20.58 -2.11
C LEU A 40 -10.20 -20.01 -3.53
N GLY A 41 -11.03 -20.44 -4.48
CA GLY A 41 -10.99 -19.97 -5.86
C GLY A 41 -11.32 -18.49 -6.00
N PHE A 42 -12.34 -18.02 -5.29
CA PHE A 42 -12.73 -16.61 -5.26
C PHE A 42 -11.66 -15.74 -4.58
N GLY A 43 -11.14 -16.19 -3.43
CA GLY A 43 -10.06 -15.50 -2.74
C GLY A 43 -8.78 -15.42 -3.58
N VAL A 44 -8.41 -16.50 -4.27
CA VAL A 44 -7.24 -16.51 -5.18
C VAL A 44 -7.46 -15.60 -6.39
N LEU A 45 -8.68 -15.52 -6.93
CA LEU A 45 -9.01 -14.60 -8.01
C LEU A 45 -8.88 -13.14 -7.56
N LEU A 46 -9.37 -12.80 -6.36
CA LEU A 46 -9.23 -11.46 -5.78
C LEU A 46 -7.77 -11.13 -5.45
N ASP A 47 -7.04 -12.07 -4.83
CA ASP A 47 -5.61 -11.92 -4.51
C ASP A 47 -4.75 -11.77 -5.77
N ARG A 48 -5.13 -12.42 -6.88
CA ARG A 48 -4.39 -12.33 -8.15
C ARG A 48 -4.73 -11.12 -8.99
N THR A 49 -5.95 -10.61 -8.88
CA THR A 49 -6.34 -9.46 -9.68
C THR A 49 -5.61 -8.22 -9.19
N GLN A 50 -5.60 -7.92 -7.88
CA GLN A 50 -4.99 -6.71 -7.28
C GLN A 50 -5.29 -5.38 -8.03
N THR A 51 -6.13 -5.36 -9.06
CA THR A 51 -6.20 -4.30 -10.08
C THR A 51 -6.87 -3.04 -9.56
N THR A 52 -7.61 -3.11 -8.46
CA THR A 52 -8.44 -2.00 -7.98
C THR A 52 -7.75 -1.08 -6.97
N VAL A 53 -6.50 -1.36 -6.57
CA VAL A 53 -5.79 -0.58 -5.54
C VAL A 53 -4.26 -0.58 -5.72
N GLN A 54 -3.73 -0.88 -6.92
CA GLN A 54 -2.27 -0.94 -7.11
C GLN A 54 -1.62 0.42 -6.84
N ASP A 55 -2.18 1.51 -7.38
CA ASP A 55 -1.63 2.86 -7.21
C ASP A 55 -1.72 3.32 -5.76
N THR A 56 -2.89 3.16 -5.14
CA THR A 56 -3.09 3.47 -3.71
C THR A 56 -2.19 2.62 -2.80
N ALA A 57 -2.03 1.33 -3.08
CA ALA A 57 -1.17 0.45 -2.30
C ALA A 57 0.31 0.79 -2.49
N TRP A 58 0.72 1.16 -3.71
CA TRP A 58 2.06 1.64 -4.01
C TRP A 58 2.36 2.93 -3.23
N MET A 59 1.48 3.93 -3.29
CA MET A 59 1.65 5.20 -2.55
C MET A 59 1.69 4.96 -1.04
N ARG A 60 0.79 4.14 -0.49
CA ARG A 60 0.79 3.79 0.95
C ARG A 60 2.06 3.06 1.40
N ALA A 61 2.70 2.30 0.52
CA ALA A 61 3.99 1.66 0.81
C ALA A 61 5.16 2.64 0.63
N MET A 62 5.00 3.66 -0.21
CA MET A 62 6.02 4.62 -0.57
C MET A 62 6.14 5.77 0.43
N ILE A 63 5.02 6.20 1.05
CA ILE A 63 5.02 7.16 2.17
C ILE A 63 5.98 6.75 3.30
N PRO A 64 5.92 5.52 3.86
CA PRO A 64 6.89 5.11 4.89
C PRO A 64 8.31 4.91 4.34
N HIS A 65 8.48 4.66 3.03
CA HIS A 65 9.81 4.65 2.42
C HIS A 65 10.45 6.04 2.42
N HIS A 66 9.69 7.07 2.03
CA HIS A 66 10.12 8.46 2.02
C HIS A 66 10.41 8.98 3.44
N SER A 67 9.55 8.64 4.41
CA SER A 67 9.74 9.08 5.80
C SER A 67 11.03 8.55 6.45
N MET A 68 11.57 7.41 5.98
CA MET A 68 12.90 6.94 6.39
C MET A 68 14.02 7.85 5.87
N ALA A 69 13.91 8.35 4.64
CA ALA A 69 14.87 9.28 4.07
C ALA A 69 14.83 10.61 4.82
N ILE A 70 13.64 11.17 5.06
CA ILE A 70 13.45 12.37 5.90
C ILE A 70 14.10 12.15 7.27
N THR A 71 13.76 11.07 7.97
CA THR A 71 14.31 10.80 9.32
C THR A 71 15.85 10.76 9.32
N ARG A 72 16.47 10.15 8.30
CA ARG A 72 17.93 10.09 8.18
C ARG A 72 18.53 11.46 7.80
N SER A 73 17.88 12.17 6.88
CA SER A 73 18.25 13.51 6.46
C SER A 73 18.04 14.55 7.53
N GLU A 74 17.23 14.31 8.54
CA GLU A 74 16.99 15.26 9.65
C GLU A 74 17.92 14.98 10.83
N ARG A 75 18.18 13.70 11.14
CA ARG A 75 18.88 13.29 12.38
C ARG A 75 20.37 12.97 12.23
N SER A 76 20.92 12.97 11.03
CA SER A 76 22.34 12.68 10.78
C SER A 76 23.26 13.79 11.29
N GLU A 77 24.38 13.43 11.90
CA GLU A 77 25.44 14.37 12.28
C GLU A 77 26.32 14.68 11.05
N LEU A 78 26.03 15.77 10.35
CA LEU A 78 26.75 16.18 9.12
C LEU A 78 27.63 17.40 9.40
N SER A 79 28.92 17.31 9.08
CA SER A 79 29.88 18.41 9.28
C SER A 79 30.23 19.19 8.01
N ASP A 80 30.08 18.59 6.82
CA ASP A 80 30.28 19.30 5.55
C ASP A 80 29.00 20.07 5.21
N VAL A 81 29.11 21.39 5.04
CA VAL A 81 27.97 22.29 4.77
C VAL A 81 27.21 21.88 3.51
N ARG A 82 27.91 21.41 2.47
CA ARG A 82 27.27 21.00 1.21
C ARG A 82 26.44 19.75 1.41
N VAL A 83 26.91 18.83 2.24
CA VAL A 83 26.20 17.58 2.57
C VAL A 83 25.02 17.87 3.50
N CYS A 84 25.14 18.88 4.39
CA CYS A 84 24.03 19.41 5.18
C CYS A 84 22.92 19.94 4.26
N GLN A 85 23.27 20.79 3.29
CA GLN A 85 22.28 21.38 2.37
C GLN A 85 21.63 20.34 1.47
N LEU A 86 22.39 19.37 0.97
CA LEU A 86 21.81 18.23 0.26
C LEU A 86 20.77 17.48 1.12
N ALA A 87 20.99 17.36 2.43
CA ALA A 87 20.03 16.71 3.31
C ALA A 87 18.74 17.53 3.50
N VAL A 88 18.84 18.86 3.54
CA VAL A 88 17.67 19.78 3.54
C VAL A 88 16.85 19.58 2.26
N GLU A 89 17.51 19.66 1.10
CA GLU A 89 16.86 19.47 -0.20
C GLU A 89 16.16 18.10 -0.33
N ILE A 90 16.82 17.03 0.14
CA ILE A 90 16.22 15.68 0.19
C ILE A 90 15.00 15.67 1.10
N SER A 91 15.07 16.27 2.29
CA SER A 91 13.96 16.28 3.25
C SER A 91 12.74 16.97 2.64
N GLU A 92 12.94 18.15 2.06
CA GLU A 92 11.86 18.94 1.43
C GLU A 92 11.25 18.23 0.22
N ALA A 93 12.08 17.64 -0.64
CA ALA A 93 11.58 16.87 -1.79
C ALA A 93 10.71 15.69 -1.35
N GLN A 94 11.18 14.93 -0.36
CA GLN A 94 10.48 13.74 0.11
C GLN A 94 9.20 14.10 0.86
N MET A 95 9.15 15.26 1.53
CA MET A 95 7.92 15.77 2.14
C MET A 95 6.88 16.15 1.08
N ARG A 96 7.28 16.88 0.02
CA ARG A 96 6.36 17.20 -1.09
C ARG A 96 5.79 15.95 -1.77
N GLU A 97 6.64 14.94 -1.98
CA GLU A 97 6.21 13.66 -2.57
C GLU A 97 5.24 12.91 -1.65
N ILE A 98 5.40 13.00 -0.32
CA ILE A 98 4.43 12.45 0.64
C ILE A 98 3.09 13.19 0.53
N ASP A 99 3.09 14.52 0.52
CA ASP A 99 1.86 15.31 0.43
C ASP A 99 1.12 15.06 -0.89
N GLU A 100 1.85 14.94 -2.01
CA GLU A 100 1.31 14.55 -3.31
C GLU A 100 0.68 13.15 -3.28
N MET A 101 1.37 12.17 -2.68
CA MET A 101 0.84 10.82 -2.54
C MET A 101 -0.42 10.77 -1.66
N ASP A 102 -0.44 11.48 -0.53
CA ASP A 102 -1.61 11.55 0.35
C ASP A 102 -2.80 12.18 -0.38
N TRP A 103 -2.56 13.27 -1.12
CA TRP A 103 -3.60 13.91 -1.95
C TRP A 103 -4.12 12.98 -3.05
N LEU A 104 -3.25 12.30 -3.80
CA LEU A 104 -3.65 11.35 -4.83
C LEU A 104 -4.43 10.15 -4.26
N ILE A 105 -4.07 9.68 -3.06
CA ILE A 105 -4.83 8.63 -2.37
C ILE A 105 -6.26 9.10 -2.08
N GLU A 106 -6.43 10.34 -1.59
CA GLU A 106 -7.74 10.92 -1.28
C GLU A 106 -8.56 11.15 -2.56
N ASP A 107 -7.96 11.75 -3.58
CA ASP A 107 -8.60 12.04 -4.86
C ASP A 107 -9.06 10.75 -5.58
N ILE A 108 -8.23 9.69 -5.61
CA ILE A 108 -8.64 8.40 -6.16
C ILE A 108 -9.77 7.77 -5.33
N ALA A 109 -9.78 7.97 -4.01
CA ALA A 109 -10.84 7.43 -3.16
C ALA A 109 -12.19 8.13 -3.36
N GLU A 110 -12.20 9.44 -3.63
CA GLU A 110 -13.40 10.23 -3.84
C GLU A 110 -13.91 10.18 -5.29
N ASN A 111 -13.00 10.32 -6.26
CA ASN A 111 -13.32 10.57 -7.66
C ASN A 111 -12.99 9.37 -8.58
N GLY A 112 -12.26 8.37 -8.09
CA GLY A 112 -11.80 7.24 -8.89
C GLY A 112 -10.51 7.51 -9.67
N ILE A 113 -10.07 6.51 -10.43
CA ILE A 113 -8.83 6.55 -11.21
C ILE A 113 -9.00 7.50 -12.41
N ALA A 114 -7.99 8.36 -12.67
CA ALA A 114 -7.87 9.06 -13.95
C ALA A 114 -7.12 8.15 -14.92
N ASP A 115 -7.85 7.42 -15.76
CA ASP A 115 -7.28 6.47 -16.72
C ASP A 115 -6.87 7.17 -18.04
N THR A 116 -7.26 8.43 -18.21
CA THR A 116 -6.94 9.26 -19.38
C THR A 116 -6.18 10.54 -19.00
N VAL A 117 -5.43 11.08 -19.97
CA VAL A 117 -4.72 12.36 -19.81
C VAL A 117 -5.70 13.51 -19.53
N GLU A 118 -6.86 13.49 -20.20
CA GLU A 118 -7.90 14.51 -20.03
C GLU A 118 -8.49 14.49 -18.61
N GLU A 119 -8.70 13.31 -18.02
CA GLU A 119 -9.15 13.16 -16.62
C GLU A 119 -8.08 13.58 -15.62
N ALA A 120 -6.80 13.35 -15.91
CA ALA A 120 -5.69 13.79 -15.07
C ALA A 120 -5.52 15.31 -15.11
N GLU A 121 -5.59 15.93 -16.30
CA GLU A 121 -5.52 17.38 -16.47
C GLU A 121 -6.71 18.11 -15.84
N ALA A 122 -7.89 17.46 -15.79
CA ALA A 122 -9.07 18.00 -15.11
C ALA A 122 -8.93 18.01 -13.58
N ARG A 123 -7.98 17.26 -13.02
CA ARG A 123 -7.74 17.12 -11.57
C ARG A 123 -6.25 17.33 -11.28
N PRO A 124 -5.73 18.55 -11.44
CA PRO A 124 -4.31 18.80 -11.25
C PRO A 124 -3.92 18.61 -9.78
N VAL A 125 -2.78 17.93 -9.57
CA VAL A 125 -2.13 17.87 -8.26
C VAL A 125 -1.77 19.31 -7.84
N PRO A 126 -2.14 19.74 -6.62
CA PRO A 126 -1.78 21.07 -6.13
C PRO A 126 -0.29 21.17 -5.84
N GLU A 127 0.25 22.38 -5.83
CA GLU A 127 1.62 22.61 -5.37
C GLU A 127 1.68 22.49 -3.83
N PHE A 128 2.66 21.75 -3.34
CA PHE A 128 2.92 21.58 -1.92
C PHE A 128 4.21 22.30 -1.52
N ASP A 129 4.12 23.18 -0.52
CA ASP A 129 5.27 23.77 0.12
C ASP A 129 5.76 22.86 1.24
N ALA A 130 7.04 22.50 1.22
CA ALA A 130 7.68 21.74 2.28
C ALA A 130 8.92 22.48 2.81
N SER A 131 9.13 22.38 4.12
CA SER A 131 10.29 22.95 4.81
C SER A 131 10.98 21.87 5.65
N ALA A 132 12.29 21.70 5.49
CA ALA A 132 13.07 20.82 6.34
C ALA A 132 13.08 21.31 7.80
N SER A 133 13.21 20.38 8.75
CA SER A 133 13.42 20.76 10.16
C SER A 133 14.89 21.05 10.47
N ARG A 134 15.78 20.60 9.59
CA ARG A 134 17.23 20.76 9.69
C ARG A 134 17.62 22.18 9.34
N ASP A 135 18.38 22.79 10.24
CA ASP A 135 19.04 24.08 10.00
C ASP A 135 20.48 23.84 9.54
N CYS A 136 20.84 24.41 8.40
CA CYS A 136 22.17 24.31 7.81
C CYS A 136 22.74 25.72 7.57
N PRO A 137 24.06 25.93 7.72
CA PRO A 137 24.67 27.20 7.36
C PRO A 137 24.36 27.57 5.91
N PRO A 138 24.10 28.86 5.60
CA PRO A 138 23.80 29.29 4.24
C PRO A 138 24.91 28.87 3.29
N SER A 139 24.55 28.35 2.12
CA SER A 139 25.50 28.16 1.03
C SER A 139 25.79 29.52 0.39
N ASP A 140 27.07 29.88 0.28
CA ASP A 140 27.53 31.06 -0.47
C ASP A 140 27.12 31.00 -1.95
#